data_AF-A0A3E0RJQ9-F1
#
_entry.id   AF-A0A3E0RJQ9-F1
#
_cell.length_a   1.000
_cell.length_b   1.000
_cell.length_c   1.000
_cell.angle_alpha   90.00
_cell.angle_beta   90.00
_cell.angle_gamma   90.00
#
_symmetry.space_group_name_H-M   'P 1'
#
loop_
_entity.id
_entity.type
_entity.pdbx_description
1 polymer ?
#
loop_
_entity_poly.entity_id
_entity_poly.type
_entity_poly.pdbx_seq_one_letter_code
_entity_poly.pdbx_strand_id
1 'polypeptide(L)' 'MIESVVALLMFVNAEIKEARLQENMAGCLRGKRHAERQFSESVTYKCWKGSAELEDNIDGSKSIKKLIIE' A
#
# COMPACT_ATOMS: atom_id res chain seq x y z
N MET A 1 1.10 -15.46 4.94
CA MET A 1 0.73 -16.18 3.69
C MET A 1 1.12 -15.31 2.49
N ILE A 2 1.68 -15.87 1.41
CA ILE A 2 2.06 -15.08 0.23
C ILE A 2 0.89 -15.04 -0.76
N GLU A 3 0.42 -13.84 -1.10
CA GLU A 3 -0.70 -13.63 -2.01
C GLU A 3 -0.41 -12.49 -3.01
N SER A 4 -1.07 -12.53 -4.17
CA SER A 4 -1.09 -11.38 -5.08
C SER A 4 -2.09 -10.34 -4.58
N VAL A 5 -1.61 -9.15 -4.29
CA VAL A 5 -2.40 -8.08 -3.66
C VAL A 5 -2.30 -6.77 -4.43
N VAL A 6 -3.22 -5.86 -4.13
CA VAL A 6 -3.12 -4.45 -4.51
C VAL A 6 -2.86 -3.63 -3.24
N ALA A 7 -1.90 -2.72 -3.29
CA ALA A 7 -1.51 -1.89 -2.15
C ALA A 7 -1.38 -0.42 -2.53
N LEU A 8 -1.76 0.46 -1.60
CA LEU A 8 -1.39 1.87 -1.62
C LEU A 8 -0.11 2.04 -0.82
N LEU A 9 0.97 2.43 -1.50
CA LEU A 9 2.28 2.66 -0.92
C LEU A 9 2.48 4.14 -0.66
N MET A 10 2.95 4.48 0.53
CA MET A 10 3.45 5.81 0.86
C MET A 10 4.97 5.79 0.88
N PHE A 11 5.57 6.70 0.13
CA PHE A 11 6.99 6.94 0.11
C PHE A 11 7.29 8.24 0.86
N VAL A 12 8.31 8.23 1.71
CA VAL A 12 8.89 9.43 2.31
C VAL A 12 10.36 9.45 1.92
N ASN A 13 10.81 10.50 1.22
CA ASN A 13 12.18 10.62 0.70
C ASN A 13 12.63 9.37 -0.08
N ALA A 14 11.77 8.88 -0.99
CA ALA A 14 11.98 7.67 -1.81
C ALA A 14 12.03 6.32 -1.06
N GLU A 15 11.80 6.29 0.25
CA GLU A 15 11.66 5.06 1.02
C GLU A 15 10.19 4.71 1.28
N ILE A 16 9.81 3.43 1.12
CA ILE A 16 8.47 2.97 1.50
C ILE A 16 8.35 3.04 3.03
N LYS A 17 7.43 3.86 3.52
CA LYS A 17 7.10 3.96 4.95
C LYS A 17 5.81 3.24 5.31
N GLU A 18 4.84 3.21 4.40
CA GLU A 18 3.58 2.51 4.62
C GLU A 18 3.16 1.72 3.39
N ALA A 19 2.55 0.56 3.62
CA ALA A 19 1.90 -0.26 2.62
C ALA A 19 0.52 -0.68 3.14
N ARG A 20 -0.53 -0.11 2.55
CA ARG A 20 -1.92 -0.42 2.94
C ARG A 20 -2.57 -1.32 1.91
N LEU A 21 -3.07 -2.46 2.35
CA LEU A 21 -3.85 -3.39 1.52
C LEU A 21 -5.10 -2.67 0.96
N GLN A 22 -5.43 -2.92 -0.30
CA GLN A 22 -6.58 -2.37 -0.99
C GLN A 22 -7.39 -3.49 -1.64
N GLU A 23 -8.72 -3.36 -1.64
CA GLU A 23 -9.62 -4.36 -2.23
C GLU A 23 -9.38 -4.55 -3.74
N ASN A 24 -9.07 -3.46 -4.45
CA ASN A 24 -8.82 -3.46 -5.89
C ASN A 24 -8.06 -2.20 -6.34
N MET A 25 -7.64 -2.19 -7.60
CA MET A 25 -6.90 -1.07 -8.19
C MET A 25 -7.71 0.22 -8.23
N ALA A 26 -9.02 0.14 -8.48
CA ALA A 26 -9.88 1.34 -8.51
C ALA A 26 -9.96 2.00 -7.12
N GLY A 27 -10.06 1.20 -6.05
CA GLY A 27 -9.98 1.65 -4.66
C GLY A 27 -8.65 2.32 -4.36
N CYS A 28 -7.55 1.69 -4.76
CA CYS A 28 -6.21 2.26 -4.59
C CYS A 28 -6.08 3.62 -5.28
N LEU A 29 -6.48 3.74 -6.56
CA LEU A 29 -6.36 4.98 -7.32
C LEU A 29 -7.21 6.12 -6.72
N ARG A 30 -8.40 5.81 -6.18
CA ARG A 30 -9.20 6.80 -5.44
C ARG A 30 -8.50 7.22 -4.16
N GLY A 31 -8.01 6.27 -3.35
CA GLY A 31 -7.27 6.55 -2.13
C GLY A 31 -6.03 7.42 -2.38
N LYS A 32 -5.26 7.09 -3.41
CA LYS A 32 -4.11 7.88 -3.88
C LYS A 32 -4.50 9.34 -4.16
N ARG A 33 -5.55 9.56 -4.96
CA ARG A 33 -6.03 10.93 -5.26
C ARG A 33 -6.43 11.71 -4.01
N HIS A 34 -7.02 11.05 -3.01
CA HIS A 34 -7.38 11.70 -1.76
C HIS A 34 -6.14 12.07 -0.94
N ALA A 35 -5.15 11.18 -0.86
CA ALA A 35 -3.90 11.42 -0.14
C ALA A 35 -3.08 12.55 -0.76
N GLU A 36 -3.01 12.60 -2.10
CA GLU A 36 -2.29 13.65 -2.84
C GLU A 36 -2.94 15.04 -2.79
N ARG A 37 -4.13 15.19 -2.17
CA ARG A 37 -4.75 16.52 -1.97
C ARG A 37 -3.94 17.38 -1.01
N GLN A 38 -3.25 16.77 -0.05
CA GLN A 38 -2.31 17.46 0.81
C GLN A 38 -0.92 17.29 0.21
N PHE A 39 -0.46 18.34 -0.46
CA PHE A 39 0.85 18.34 -1.08
C PHE A 39 1.96 18.35 -0.02
N SER A 40 2.93 17.46 -0.18
CA SER A 40 4.19 17.46 0.54
C SER A 40 5.29 17.04 -0.42
N GLU A 41 6.38 17.80 -0.47
CA GLU A 41 7.48 17.58 -1.42
C GLU A 41 8.21 16.25 -1.15
N SER A 42 8.29 15.84 0.13
CA SER A 42 8.96 14.61 0.54
C SER A 42 8.08 13.37 0.49
N VAL A 43 6.76 13.52 0.32
CA VAL A 43 5.80 12.42 0.41
C VAL A 43 5.17 12.14 -0.95
N THR A 44 5.26 10.90 -1.42
CA THR A 44 4.59 10.48 -2.66
C THR A 44 3.82 9.18 -2.46
N TYR A 45 2.73 9.01 -3.20
CA TYR A 45 1.86 7.84 -3.11
C TYR A 45 1.86 7.06 -4.42
N LYS A 46 1.93 5.73 -4.35
CA LYS A 46 1.85 4.86 -5.54
C LYS A 46 0.91 3.68 -5.28
N CYS A 47 0.13 3.37 -6.31
CA CYS A 47 -0.58 2.10 -6.35
C CYS A 47 0.33 1.02 -6.90
N TRP A 48 0.38 -0.11 -6.21
CA TRP A 48 1.20 -1.24 -6.57
C TRP A 48 0.36 -2.51 -6.58
N LYS A 49 0.68 -3.41 -7.51
CA LYS A 49 0.12 -4.75 -7.58
C LYS A 49 1.26 -5.74 -7.71
N GLY A 50 1.27 -6.76 -6.86
CA GLY A 50 2.33 -7.77 -6.85
C GLY A 50 2.15 -8.74 -5.68
N SER A 51 3.20 -9.50 -5.37
CA SER A 51 3.18 -10.53 -4.34
C SER A 51 3.59 -9.97 -2.97
N ALA A 52 2.80 -10.22 -1.94
CA ALA A 52 3.11 -9.78 -0.58
C ALA A 52 2.85 -10.89 0.44
N GLU A 53 3.64 -10.89 1.50
CA GLU A 53 3.34 -11.67 2.70
C GLU A 53 2.34 -10.91 3.56
N LEU A 54 1.19 -11.54 3.81
CA LEU A 54 0.14 -11.04 4.68
C LEU A 54 0.21 -11.68 6.06
N GLU A 55 -0.18 -10.88 7.06
CA GLU A 55 -0.44 -11.31 8.43
C GLU A 55 -1.86 -10.97 8.85
N ASP A 56 -2.44 -11.81 9.71
CA ASP A 56 -3.76 -11.58 10.27
C ASP A 56 -3.61 -10.77 11.56
N ASN A 57 -4.37 -9.68 11.64
CA ASN A 57 -4.46 -8.86 12.83
C ASN A 57 -5.45 -9.48 13.83
N ILE A 58 -5.35 -9.09 15.10
CA ILE A 58 -6.23 -9.59 16.18
C ILE A 58 -7.72 -9.27 15.92
N ASP A 59 -8.01 -8.21 15.15
CA ASP A 59 -9.35 -7.78 14.75
C ASP A 59 -9.92 -8.56 13.54
N GLY A 60 -9.17 -9.51 12.98
CA GLY A 60 -9.55 -10.29 11.80
C GLY A 60 -9.28 -9.60 10.46
N SER A 61 -8.71 -8.38 10.47
CA SER A 61 -8.23 -7.73 9.24
C SER A 61 -6.87 -8.26 8.81
N LYS A 62 -6.50 -8.09 7.54
CA LYS A 62 -5.18 -8.48 7.02
C LYS A 62 -4.29 -7.27 6.78
N SER A 63 -3.03 -7.38 7.20
CA SER A 63 -1.98 -6.39 6.98
C SER A 63 -0.90 -6.91 6.04
N ILE A 64 -0.23 -6.00 5.33
CA ILE A 64 0.97 -6.33 4.56
C ILE A 64 2.16 -6.34 5.52
N LYS A 65 2.72 -7.52 5.75
CA LYS A 65 3.92 -7.71 6.56
C LYS A 65 5.18 -7.44 5.73
N LYS A 66 5.22 -7.91 4.49
CA LYS A 66 6.37 -7.75 3.60
C LYS A 66 5.96 -7.69 2.14
N LEU A 67 6.48 -6.71 1.41
CA LEU A 67 6.38 -6.67 -0.05
C LEU A 67 7.48 -7.53 -0.65
N ILE A 68 7.13 -8.35 -1.65
CA ILE A 68 8.09 -9.14 -2.43
C ILE A 68 8.26 -8.40 -3.75
N ILE A 69 9.39 -7.70 -3.88
CA ILE A 69 9.76 -6.94 -5.08
C ILE A 69 10.90 -7.72 -5.74
N GLU A 70 10.61 -8.32 -6.89
CA GLU A 70 11.59 -8.99 -7.77
C GLU A 70 12.13 -8.01 -8.82
#